data_AF-A0A0S3T2X7-F1
#
_entry.id   AF-A0A0S3T2X7-F1
#
_cell.length_a   1.000
_cell.length_b   1.000
_cell.length_c   1.000
_cell.angle_alpha   90.00
_cell.angle_beta   90.00
_cell.angle_gamma   90.00
#
_symmetry.space_group_name_H-M   'P 1'
#
loop_
_entity.id
_entity.type
_entity.pdbx_description
1 polymer ?
#
loop_
_entity_poly.entity_id
_entity_poly.type
_entity_poly.pdbx_seq_one_letter_code
_entity_poly.pdbx_strand_id
1 'polypeptide(L)'
;MKSLVTVVSQIFRNKYPENALADAVDGNLQHSYPMEDVYKMAEVAHWCLWEDPNDRPVMREIVVALSEIVMSSTEWEASLGGDSQVFSGVLDGR
;
A
#
# COMPACT_ATOMS: atom_id res chain seq x y z
N MET A 1 -9.21 -12.11 18.08
CA MET A 1 -8.34 -11.77 16.94
C MET A 1 -9.20 -11.70 15.69
N LYS A 2 -9.11 -10.64 14.88
CA LYS A 2 -9.83 -10.54 13.59
C LYS A 2 -8.95 -11.13 12.49
N SER A 3 -9.55 -11.74 11.47
CA SER A 3 -8.80 -12.20 10.28
C SER A 3 -8.42 -11.02 9.38
N LEU A 4 -7.39 -11.18 8.56
CA LEU A 4 -6.99 -10.17 7.58
C LEU A 4 -8.13 -9.84 6.60
N VAL A 5 -8.83 -10.87 6.09
CA VAL A 5 -10.01 -10.71 5.22
C VAL A 5 -11.06 -9.82 5.90
N THR A 6 -11.38 -10.10 7.17
CA THR A 6 -12.37 -9.32 7.91
C THR A 6 -11.94 -7.87 8.09
N VAL A 7 -10.67 -7.61 8.40
CA VAL A 7 -10.15 -6.25 8.59
C VAL A 7 -10.22 -5.46 7.28
N VAL A 8 -9.66 -6.02 6.20
CA VAL A 8 -9.61 -5.33 4.90
C VAL A 8 -11.00 -5.10 4.32
N SER A 9 -11.89 -6.10 4.35
CA SER A 9 -13.27 -5.91 3.88
C SER A 9 -14.06 -4.90 4.73
N GLN A 10 -13.76 -4.76 6.03
CA GLN A 10 -14.41 -3.76 6.88
C GLN A 10 -13.99 -2.33 6.51
N ILE A 11 -12.75 -2.12 6.09
CA ILE A 11 -12.24 -0.82 5.63
C ILE A 11 -13.05 -0.35 4.41
N PHE A 12 -13.15 -1.17 3.36
CA PHE A 12 -13.83 -0.80 2.11
C PHE A 12 -15.36 -0.79 2.17
N ARG A 13 -15.95 -1.41 3.20
CA ARG A 13 -17.40 -1.30 3.49
C ARG A 13 -17.74 -0.07 4.33
N ASN A 14 -16.75 0.63 4.88
CA ASN A 14 -16.99 1.84 5.65
C ASN A 14 -17.49 2.97 4.73
N LYS A 15 -18.32 3.86 5.28
CA LYS A 15 -18.74 5.09 4.58
C LYS A 15 -17.55 6.00 4.23
N TYR A 16 -16.50 5.96 5.05
CA TYR A 16 -15.25 6.71 4.90
C TYR A 16 -14.06 5.73 4.94
N PRO A 17 -13.75 5.05 3.82
CA PRO A 17 -12.74 4.00 3.80
C PRO A 17 -11.34 4.53 4.13
N GLU A 18 -11.00 5.76 3.74
CA GLU A 18 -9.72 6.38 4.10
C GLU A 18 -9.53 6.53 5.61
N ASN A 19 -10.56 6.97 6.34
CA ASN A 19 -10.50 7.10 7.80
C ASN A 19 -10.40 5.72 8.46
N ALA A 20 -11.20 4.76 7.99
CA ALA A 20 -11.15 3.40 8.50
C ALA A 20 -9.80 2.72 8.23
N LEU A 21 -9.17 3.05 7.10
CA LEU A 21 -7.82 2.61 6.78
C LEU A 21 -6.80 3.25 7.70
N ALA A 22 -6.86 4.57 7.91
CA ALA A 22 -5.95 5.28 8.80
C ALA A 22 -5.99 4.69 10.23
N ASP A 23 -7.19 4.33 10.72
CA ASP A 23 -7.36 3.65 12.02
C ASP A 23 -6.78 2.23 12.07
N ALA A 24 -6.60 1.58 10.91
CA ALA A 24 -6.09 0.22 10.79
C ALA A 24 -4.57 0.16 10.51
N VAL A 25 -3.96 1.27 10.10
CA VAL A 25 -2.51 1.37 9.85
C VAL A 25 -1.74 1.28 11.16
N ASP A 26 -0.53 0.70 11.11
CA ASP A 26 0.35 0.60 12.27
C ASP A 26 0.71 1.98 12.82
N GLY A 27 0.25 2.27 14.05
CA GLY A 27 0.52 3.53 14.73
C GLY A 27 2.02 3.78 14.99
N ASN A 28 2.86 2.76 14.96
CA ASN A 28 4.32 2.92 15.07
C ASN A 28 4.93 3.63 13.86
N LEU A 29 4.22 3.70 12.73
CA LEU A 29 4.65 4.47 11.56
C LEU A 29 4.50 5.98 11.77
N GLN A 30 3.82 6.44 12.83
CA GLN A 30 3.71 7.85 13.22
C GLN A 30 3.28 8.78 12.06
N HIS A 31 2.38 8.31 11.19
CA HIS A 31 1.93 9.05 9.99
C HIS A 31 3.07 9.43 9.01
N SER A 32 4.21 8.73 9.08
CA SER A 32 5.36 8.91 8.20
C SER A 32 5.21 8.06 6.94
N TYR A 33 4.13 8.30 6.20
CA TYR A 33 3.85 7.63 4.94
C TYR A 33 2.92 8.48 4.05
N PRO A 34 2.96 8.29 2.73
CA PRO A 34 1.96 8.84 1.83
C PRO A 34 0.65 8.05 1.97
N MET A 35 -0.41 8.70 2.45
CA MET A 35 -1.71 8.05 2.69
C MET A 35 -2.33 7.48 1.40
N GLU A 36 -2.10 8.13 0.25
CA GLU A 36 -2.57 7.65 -1.05
C GLU A 36 -1.96 6.28 -1.41
N ASP A 37 -0.66 6.10 -1.16
CA ASP A 37 0.05 4.86 -1.45
C ASP A 37 -0.36 3.73 -0.50
N VAL A 38 -0.64 4.08 0.77
CA VAL A 38 -1.24 3.14 1.73
C VAL A 38 -2.64 2.71 1.29
N TYR A 39 -3.43 3.64 0.72
CA TYR A 39 -4.74 3.31 0.17
C TYR A 39 -4.64 2.35 -1.03
N LYS A 40 -3.76 2.63 -1.99
CA LYS A 40 -3.49 1.73 -3.12
C LYS A 40 -3.01 0.35 -2.66
N MET A 41 -2.15 0.30 -1.64
CA MET A 41 -1.70 -0.96 -1.03
C MET A 41 -2.88 -1.74 -0.41
N ALA A 42 -3.80 -1.05 0.26
CA ALA A 42 -5.01 -1.67 0.80
C ALA A 42 -5.93 -2.20 -0.30
N GLU A 43 -6.03 -1.51 -1.45
CA GLU A 43 -6.77 -2.00 -2.62
C GLU A 43 -6.14 -3.27 -3.20
N VAL A 44 -4.81 -3.32 -3.33
CA VAL A 44 -4.09 -4.54 -3.74
C VAL A 44 -4.37 -5.68 -2.75
N ALA A 45 -4.31 -5.42 -1.45
CA ALA A 45 -4.62 -6.41 -0.43
C ALA A 45 -6.09 -6.88 -0.53
N HIS A 46 -7.03 -5.98 -0.76
CA HIS A 46 -8.45 -6.32 -0.91
C HIS A 46 -8.68 -7.19 -2.15
N TRP A 47 -8.05 -6.85 -3.27
CA TRP A 47 -8.13 -7.62 -4.51
C TRP A 47 -7.56 -9.03 -4.36
N CYS A 48 -6.45 -9.18 -3.64
CA CYS A 48 -5.86 -10.48 -3.29
C CYS A 48 -6.76 -11.34 -2.39
N LEU A 49 -7.65 -10.71 -1.61
CA LEU A 49 -8.51 -11.35 -0.63
C LEU A 49 -9.96 -11.54 -1.11
N TRP A 50 -10.22 -11.33 -2.40
CA TRP A 50 -11.55 -11.57 -2.98
C TRP A 50 -12.02 -13.01 -2.76
N GLU A 51 -13.32 -13.14 -2.54
CA GLU A 51 -13.95 -14.40 -2.15
C GLU A 51 -13.81 -15.44 -3.26
N ASP A 52 -14.15 -15.06 -4.50
CA ASP A 52 -13.93 -15.90 -5.69
C ASP A 52 -12.43 -15.94 -6.04
N PRO A 53 -11.80 -17.13 -6.03
CA PRO A 53 -10.41 -17.29 -6.43
C PRO A 53 -10.11 -16.84 -7.88
N ASN A 54 -11.10 -16.88 -8.78
CA ASN A 54 -10.91 -16.50 -10.18
C ASN A 54 -10.80 -15.00 -10.39
N ASP A 55 -11.37 -14.22 -9.46
CA ASP A 55 -11.33 -12.76 -9.55
C ASP A 55 -10.05 -12.17 -8.89
N ARG A 56 -9.28 -12.99 -8.16
CA ARG A 56 -8.01 -12.58 -7.54
C ARG A 56 -6.96 -12.29 -8.61
N PRO A 57 -6.08 -11.29 -8.39
CA PRO A 57 -5.06 -10.93 -9.36
C PRO A 57 -4.02 -12.03 -9.54
N VAL A 58 -3.43 -12.08 -10.74
CA VAL A 58 -2.21 -12.88 -10.93
C VAL A 58 -1.00 -12.13 -10.37
N MET A 59 0.04 -12.86 -9.96
CA MET A 59 1.24 -12.27 -9.34
C MET A 59 1.91 -11.17 -10.19
N ARG A 60 1.81 -11.24 -11.53
CA ARG A 60 2.34 -10.20 -12.41
C ARG A 60 1.63 -8.86 -12.21
N GLU A 61 0.30 -8.85 -12.03
CA GLU A 61 -0.48 -7.64 -11.80
C GLU A 61 -0.16 -7.04 -10.43
N ILE A 62 -0.02 -7.91 -9.41
CA ILE A 62 0.41 -7.50 -8.07
C ILE A 62 1.79 -6.82 -8.12
N VAL A 63 2.76 -7.43 -8.80
CA VAL A 63 4.12 -6.86 -8.90
C VAL A 63 4.11 -5.50 -9.59
N VAL A 64 3.31 -5.32 -10.64
CA VAL A 64 3.18 -4.02 -11.33
C VAL A 64 2.61 -2.97 -10.37
N ALA A 65 1.47 -3.25 -9.73
CA ALA A 65 0.83 -2.32 -8.80
C ALA A 65 1.73 -1.96 -7.61
N LEU A 66 2.42 -2.95 -7.03
CA LEU A 66 3.38 -2.71 -5.95
C LEU A 66 4.61 -1.92 -6.41
N SER A 67 5.07 -2.11 -7.65
CA SER A 67 6.19 -1.34 -8.20
C SER A 67 5.82 0.14 -8.35
N GLU A 68 4.59 0.43 -8.80
CA GLU A 68 4.06 1.80 -8.88
C GLU A 68 3.97 2.45 -7.50
N ILE A 69 3.49 1.71 -6.48
CA ILE A 69 3.45 2.19 -5.10
C ILE A 69 4.86 2.47 -4.57
N VAL A 70 5.82 1.57 -4.81
CA VAL A 70 7.22 1.78 -4.40
C VAL A 70 7.78 3.04 -5.05
N MET A 71 7.63 3.21 -6.37
CA MET A 71 8.10 4.41 -7.07
C MET A 71 7.50 5.69 -6.47
N SER A 72 6.17 5.74 -6.30
CA SER A 72 5.47 6.88 -5.70
C SER A 72 5.95 7.17 -4.27
N SER A 73 6.10 6.14 -3.43
CA SER A 73 6.57 6.31 -2.06
C SER A 73 8.01 6.82 -2.00
N THR A 74 8.89 6.38 -2.91
CA THR A 74 10.28 6.88 -2.98
C THR A 74 10.35 8.34 -3.45
N GLU A 75 9.47 8.75 -4.37
CA GLU A 75 9.36 10.15 -4.79
C GLU A 75 8.83 11.04 -3.66
N TRP A 76 7.83 10.55 -2.92
CA TRP A 76 7.32 11.23 -1.73
C TRP A 76 8.43 11.40 -0.69
N GLU A 77 9.20 10.36 -0.37
CA GLU A 77 10.33 10.46 0.56
C GLU A 77 11.38 11.47 0.09
N ALA A 78 11.73 11.47 -1.20
CA ALA A 78 12.67 12.44 -1.78
C ALA A 78 12.15 13.88 -1.67
N SER A 79 10.83 14.10 -1.80
CA SER A 79 10.21 15.43 -1.70
C SER A 79 10.26 16.04 -0.30
N LEU A 80 10.42 15.21 0.75
CA LEU A 80 10.49 15.67 2.15
C LEU A 80 11.83 16.28 2.55
N GLY A 81 12.83 16.28 1.66
CA GLY A 81 14.08 17.05 1.85
C GLY A 81 15.10 16.40 2.78
N GLY A 82 15.27 15.07 2.72
CA GLY A 82 16.31 14.36 3.47
C GLY A 82 17.63 14.24 2.69
N ASP A 83 18.66 14.89 3.23
CA ASP A 83 20.08 14.97 2.80
C ASP A 83 20.85 13.63 2.72
N SER A 84 20.30 12.59 2.10
CA SER A 84 20.99 11.31 1.99
C SER A 84 21.17 10.87 0.55
N GLN A 85 22.43 10.66 0.19
CA GLN A 85 22.92 10.05 -1.03
C GLN A 85 22.45 8.58 -1.18
N VAL A 86 21.14 8.33 -1.20
CA VAL A 86 20.55 6.97 -1.34
C VAL A 86 20.04 6.73 -2.78
N PHE A 87 20.31 7.66 -3.70
CA PHE A 87 19.98 7.53 -5.12
C PHE A 87 20.90 6.58 -5.92
N SER A 88 21.75 5.76 -5.28
CA SER A 88 22.70 4.90 -6.01
C SER A 88 22.22 3.46 -6.26
N GLY A 89 21.14 3.00 -5.61
CA GLY A 89 20.79 1.56 -5.62
C GLY A 89 19.60 1.15 -6.50
N VAL A 90 18.72 2.08 -6.86
CA VAL A 90 17.45 1.75 -7.55
C VAL A 90 17.58 1.81 -9.08
N LEU A 91 18.61 2.47 -9.59
CA LEU A 91 18.92 2.54 -11.02
C LEU A 91 19.85 1.41 -11.51
N ASP A 92 20.33 0.54 -10.62
CA ASP A 92 21.11 -0.64 -11.03
C ASP A 92 20.13 -1.71 -11.50
N GLY A 93 19.65 -1.47 -12.71
CA GLY A 93 18.72 -2.29 -13.45
C GLY A 93 19.20 -3.74 -13.51
N ARG A 94 18.21 -4.62 -13.40
CA ARG A 94 18.27 -6.00 -13.85
C ARG A 94 18.60 -6.08 -15.33
#